data_AF-A0AAU9TSD2-F1
#
_entry.id   AF-A0AAU9TSD2-F1
#
_cell.length_a   1.000
_cell.length_b   1.000
_cell.length_c   1.000
_cell.angle_alpha   90.00
_cell.angle_beta   90.00
_cell.angle_gamma   90.00
#
_symmetry.space_group_name_H-M   'P 1'
#
loop_
_entity.id
_entity.type
_entity.pdbx_description
1 polymer ?
#
loop_
_entity_poly.entity_id
_entity_poly.type
_entity_poly.pdbx_seq_one_letter_code
_entity_poly.pdbx_strand_id
1 'polypeptide(L)'
;MSQTPAAKKTTKSTGDIMADAGQSHLIQSSLINNIEKLNIHASNMPLTWKNFATNLKIYMRANNFEKESESRKVAILLACIGSEALEIFYSFNVDIDTISFKELLKKFEEYFLPKVNISMERHKLFNRKQGQDEDIASYATDIKNISLQCGFDELRDNILKDVFSWNLNSSNNYIREKLLTNDPKTFQESLDLSKKLETSRQQAKVLQGEQSTTSQSFVGKGRYRFLRLPFGINAASEIFHSEMVKRFSDLEGVKIMIDDILIYAPDKETHDKRLENVLKRAREINIKFNKEKSVICKEEVRYLGHVFSQKGVKVDESKVKAICDMPTPSQCQ
;
A
#
# COMPACT_ATOMS: atom_id res chain seq x y z
N MET A 1 61.94 -67.07 -23.06
CA MET A 1 60.59 -67.02 -23.68
C MET A 1 59.69 -66.24 -22.73
N SER A 2 59.71 -64.90 -22.79
CA SER A 2 58.91 -64.03 -23.67
C SER A 2 57.44 -63.92 -23.23
N GLN A 3 57.15 -62.88 -22.44
CA GLN A 3 55.90 -62.12 -22.50
C GLN A 3 56.25 -60.62 -22.54
N THR A 4 55.70 -59.95 -23.56
CA THR A 4 55.63 -58.52 -23.92
C THR A 4 54.58 -57.79 -23.01
N PRO A 5 54.19 -56.50 -23.17
CA PRO A 5 54.73 -55.34 -23.93
C PRO A 5 54.61 -53.92 -23.27
N ALA A 6 55.37 -52.97 -23.86
CA ALA A 6 55.05 -51.58 -24.29
C ALA A 6 54.39 -50.50 -23.39
N ALA A 7 55.02 -49.31 -23.38
CA ALA A 7 54.35 -48.04 -23.69
C ALA A 7 55.33 -47.03 -24.34
N LYS A 8 54.85 -46.36 -25.38
CA LYS A 8 55.58 -45.55 -26.38
C LYS A 8 56.16 -44.25 -25.82
N LYS A 9 57.40 -43.93 -26.21
CA LYS A 9 57.95 -42.57 -26.24
C LYS A 9 57.40 -41.84 -27.47
N THR A 10 57.01 -40.58 -27.30
CA THR A 10 56.93 -39.62 -28.40
C THR A 10 57.47 -38.29 -27.90
N THR A 11 58.68 -37.99 -28.35
CA THR A 11 59.41 -36.74 -28.17
C THR A 11 58.68 -35.60 -28.86
N LYS A 12 58.40 -34.50 -28.15
CA LYS A 12 58.05 -33.22 -28.76
C LYS A 12 59.32 -32.38 -28.94
N SER A 13 59.47 -31.92 -30.18
CA SER A 13 60.54 -31.09 -30.72
C SER A 13 60.58 -29.70 -30.09
N THR A 14 61.80 -29.17 -29.98
CA THR A 14 62.23 -27.81 -29.66
C THR A 14 61.57 -26.72 -30.52
N GLY A 15 60.31 -26.40 -30.25
CA GLY A 15 59.56 -25.32 -30.93
C GLY A 15 58.70 -24.42 -30.03
N ASP A 16 58.54 -24.73 -28.74
CA ASP A 16 57.49 -24.12 -27.89
C ASP A 16 58.01 -23.19 -26.77
N ILE A 17 59.10 -22.43 -26.96
CA ILE A 17 59.63 -21.54 -25.88
C ILE A 17 59.75 -20.04 -26.29
N MET A 18 59.34 -19.64 -27.49
CA MET A 18 59.40 -18.21 -27.88
C MET A 18 58.11 -17.74 -28.54
N ALA A 19 57.05 -17.49 -27.76
CA ALA A 19 55.85 -16.82 -28.27
C ALA A 19 55.00 -16.08 -27.23
N ASP A 20 55.53 -15.66 -26.07
CA ASP A 20 54.71 -14.93 -25.07
C ASP A 20 55.38 -13.69 -24.45
N ALA A 21 56.38 -13.13 -25.12
CA ALA A 21 57.01 -11.88 -24.70
C ALA A 21 56.96 -10.87 -25.85
N GLY A 22 55.81 -10.23 -26.05
CA GLY A 22 55.74 -9.17 -27.06
C GLY A 22 54.35 -8.78 -27.57
N GLN A 23 53.38 -8.50 -26.69
CA GLN A 23 52.30 -7.59 -27.07
C GLN A 23 52.21 -6.47 -26.04
N SER A 24 53.00 -5.43 -26.31
CA SER A 24 52.88 -4.12 -25.69
C SER A 24 51.44 -3.61 -25.78
N HIS A 25 50.87 -3.46 -24.61
CA HIS A 25 49.68 -2.72 -24.20
C HIS A 25 49.49 -1.34 -24.87
N LEU A 26 49.18 -1.31 -26.17
CA LEU A 26 48.54 -0.15 -26.79
C LEU A 26 47.03 -0.35 -26.65
N ILE A 27 46.36 0.58 -25.98
CA ILE A 27 44.90 0.66 -26.11
C ILE A 27 44.67 0.97 -27.59
N GLN A 28 44.12 0.04 -28.37
CA GLN A 28 43.67 0.40 -29.71
C GLN A 28 42.69 1.55 -29.53
N SER A 29 42.88 2.67 -30.23
CA SER A 29 41.98 3.83 -30.15
C SER A 29 40.51 3.46 -30.45
N SER A 30 40.30 2.35 -31.17
CA SER A 30 39.00 1.69 -31.38
C SER A 30 38.34 1.18 -30.09
N LEU A 31 39.09 0.78 -29.07
CA LEU A 31 38.57 0.25 -27.80
C LEU A 31 38.05 1.37 -26.88
N ILE A 32 38.68 2.55 -26.85
CA ILE A 32 38.24 3.68 -26.01
C ILE A 32 36.98 4.35 -26.59
N ASN A 33 36.84 4.33 -27.91
CA ASN A 33 35.69 4.91 -28.61
C ASN A 33 34.37 4.13 -28.43
N ASN A 34 34.40 2.97 -27.77
CA ASN A 34 33.21 2.14 -27.54
C ASN A 34 32.37 2.54 -26.32
N ILE A 35 32.83 3.49 -25.50
CA ILE A 35 32.03 4.06 -24.40
C ILE A 35 31.52 5.43 -24.84
N GLU A 36 30.22 5.64 -24.73
CA GLU A 36 29.63 6.96 -24.89
C GLU A 36 30.17 7.90 -23.80
N LYS A 37 30.76 9.01 -24.23
CA LYS A 37 31.36 10.01 -23.33
C LYS A 37 30.30 10.63 -22.42
N LEU A 38 30.72 11.08 -21.24
CA LEU A 38 29.82 11.69 -20.28
C LEU A 38 29.34 13.05 -20.79
N ASN A 39 28.03 13.19 -21.01
CA ASN A 39 27.43 14.50 -21.28
C ASN A 39 27.18 15.24 -19.95
N ILE A 40 28.04 16.20 -19.64
CA ILE A 40 27.97 16.99 -18.39
C ILE A 40 26.81 17.99 -18.38
N HIS A 41 26.19 18.26 -19.53
CA HIS A 41 25.05 19.17 -19.68
C HIS A 41 23.71 18.43 -19.72
N ALA A 42 23.69 17.15 -19.38
CA ALA A 42 22.47 16.36 -19.34
C ALA A 42 21.47 16.90 -18.29
N SER A 43 20.18 16.88 -18.63
CA SER A 43 19.10 17.33 -17.74
C SER A 43 18.99 16.54 -16.43
N ASN A 44 19.44 15.28 -16.40
CA ASN A 44 19.47 14.41 -15.23
C ASN A 44 20.89 13.89 -14.97
N MET A 45 21.76 14.78 -14.49
CA MET A 45 23.15 14.45 -14.21
C MET A 45 23.35 13.21 -13.29
N PRO A 46 22.53 12.99 -12.23
CA PRO A 46 22.66 11.80 -11.40
C PRO A 46 22.45 10.48 -12.17
N LEU A 47 21.43 10.41 -13.03
CA LEU A 47 21.17 9.22 -13.84
C LEU A 47 22.25 9.04 -14.91
N THR A 48 22.66 10.14 -15.56
CA THR A 48 23.73 10.14 -16.58
C THR A 48 25.03 9.63 -15.99
N TRP A 49 25.43 10.13 -14.82
CA TRP A 49 26.62 9.66 -14.10
C TRP A 49 26.53 8.18 -13.76
N LYS A 50 25.39 7.74 -13.21
CA LYS A 50 25.17 6.32 -12.84
C LYS A 50 25.28 5.40 -14.06
N ASN A 51 24.70 5.79 -15.19
CA ASN A 51 24.78 5.03 -16.44
C ASN A 51 26.22 4.95 -16.96
N PHE A 52 26.93 6.10 -17.02
CA PHE A 52 28.33 6.14 -17.42
C PHE A 52 29.23 5.28 -16.53
N ALA A 53 29.14 5.44 -15.20
CA ALA A 53 29.95 4.68 -14.25
C ALA A 53 29.69 3.17 -14.33
N THR A 54 28.44 2.77 -14.62
CA THR A 54 28.06 1.38 -14.83
C THR A 54 28.66 0.84 -16.13
N ASN A 55 28.52 1.58 -17.24
CA ASN A 55 29.09 1.22 -18.53
C ASN A 55 30.61 1.11 -18.49
N LEU A 56 31.28 2.03 -17.79
CA LEU A 56 32.73 1.98 -17.57
C LEU A 56 33.15 0.71 -16.81
N LYS A 57 32.44 0.35 -15.74
CA LYS A 57 32.73 -0.89 -14.99
C LYS A 57 32.54 -2.14 -15.86
N ILE A 58 31.48 -2.18 -16.67
CA ILE A 58 31.24 -3.28 -17.62
C ILE A 58 32.39 -3.36 -18.63
N TYR A 59 32.79 -2.21 -19.18
CA TYR A 59 33.89 -2.12 -20.13
C TYR A 59 35.23 -2.59 -19.53
N MET A 60 35.56 -2.16 -18.32
CA MET A 60 36.79 -2.58 -17.64
C MET A 60 36.81 -4.08 -17.38
N ARG A 61 35.66 -4.69 -17.04
CA ARG A 61 35.52 -6.15 -16.88
C ARG A 61 35.68 -6.89 -18.19
N ALA A 62 34.98 -6.43 -19.24
CA ALA A 62 35.01 -7.07 -20.55
C ALA A 62 36.42 -7.11 -21.15
N ASN A 63 37.24 -6.10 -20.86
CA ASN A 63 38.62 -5.98 -21.33
C ASN A 63 39.67 -6.39 -20.28
N ASN A 64 39.25 -6.95 -19.14
CA ASN A 64 40.12 -7.41 -18.05
C ASN A 64 41.05 -6.32 -17.46
N PHE A 65 40.66 -5.04 -17.59
CA PHE A 65 41.39 -3.90 -17.03
C PHE A 65 41.28 -3.79 -15.50
N GLU A 66 40.45 -4.62 -14.86
CA GLU A 66 40.38 -4.71 -13.40
C GLU A 66 41.73 -5.13 -12.77
N LYS A 67 42.58 -5.87 -13.51
CA LYS A 67 43.88 -6.37 -13.05
C LYS A 67 45.06 -5.41 -13.31
N GLU A 68 44.82 -4.32 -14.01
CA GLU A 68 45.85 -3.33 -14.36
C GLU A 68 46.30 -2.50 -13.15
N SER A 69 47.39 -1.73 -13.32
CA SER A 69 47.85 -0.77 -12.32
C SER A 69 46.84 0.35 -12.08
N GLU A 70 46.82 0.92 -10.87
CA GLU A 70 45.91 2.02 -10.52
C GLU A 70 46.08 3.23 -11.45
N SER A 71 47.32 3.63 -11.73
CA SER A 71 47.63 4.73 -12.66
C SER A 71 47.02 4.49 -14.05
N ARG A 72 47.03 3.23 -14.52
CA ARG A 72 46.43 2.88 -15.82
C ARG A 72 44.90 2.92 -15.78
N LYS A 73 44.28 2.47 -14.69
CA LYS A 73 42.82 2.56 -14.50
C LYS A 73 42.36 4.02 -14.47
N VAL A 74 43.11 4.89 -13.80
CA VAL A 74 42.88 6.34 -13.77
C VAL A 74 42.99 6.94 -15.18
N ALA A 75 44.03 6.59 -15.93
CA ALA A 75 44.18 7.05 -17.31
C ALA A 75 43.02 6.59 -18.21
N ILE A 76 42.56 5.34 -18.07
CA ILE A 76 41.40 4.81 -18.80
C ILE A 76 40.12 5.60 -18.47
N LEU A 77 39.87 5.87 -17.18
CA LEU A 77 38.71 6.68 -16.76
C LEU A 77 38.73 8.07 -17.40
N LEU A 78 39.86 8.77 -17.32
CA LEU A 78 40.00 10.12 -17.88
C LEU A 78 39.95 10.14 -19.41
N ALA A 79 40.40 9.07 -20.08
CA ALA A 79 40.25 8.92 -21.52
C ALA A 79 38.78 8.69 -21.94
N CYS A 80 38.03 7.92 -21.16
CA CYS A 80 36.64 7.56 -21.47
C CYS A 80 35.63 8.64 -21.04
N ILE A 81 35.90 9.43 -20.00
CA ILE A 81 34.94 10.41 -19.47
C ILE A 81 34.68 11.57 -20.43
N GLY A 82 35.65 11.89 -21.29
CA GLY A 82 35.56 12.94 -22.30
C GLY A 82 36.21 14.25 -21.88
N SER A 83 36.52 15.10 -22.86
CA SER A 83 37.28 16.34 -22.68
C SER A 83 36.57 17.36 -21.79
N GLU A 84 35.25 17.45 -21.87
CA GLU A 84 34.45 18.38 -21.05
C GLU A 84 34.54 18.06 -19.55
N ALA A 85 34.63 16.78 -19.20
CA ALA A 85 34.77 16.35 -17.81
C ALA A 85 36.23 16.45 -17.28
N LEU A 86 37.22 16.70 -18.14
CA LEU A 86 38.60 16.98 -17.69
C LEU A 86 38.70 18.33 -16.98
N GLU A 87 37.89 19.32 -17.35
CA GLU A 87 37.83 20.61 -16.65
C GLU A 87 37.42 20.42 -15.18
N ILE A 88 36.47 19.52 -14.95
CA ILE A 88 36.01 19.12 -13.61
C ILE A 88 37.13 18.40 -12.86
N PHE A 89 37.87 17.50 -13.53
CA PHE A 89 39.04 16.86 -12.93
C PHE A 89 40.07 17.88 -12.44
N TYR A 90 40.41 18.89 -13.24
CA TYR A 90 41.36 19.92 -12.83
C TYR A 90 40.88 20.72 -11.61
N SER A 91 39.56 20.90 -11.45
CA SER A 91 38.97 21.55 -10.26
C SER A 91 39.18 20.77 -8.96
N PHE A 92 39.45 19.45 -9.04
CA PHE A 92 39.67 18.61 -7.85
C PHE A 92 41.02 18.81 -7.18
N ASN A 93 41.97 19.48 -7.86
CA ASN A 93 43.33 19.76 -7.40
C ASN A 93 44.05 18.50 -6.87
N VAL A 94 44.01 17.43 -7.67
CA VAL A 94 44.65 16.13 -7.37
C VAL A 94 45.66 15.78 -8.46
N ASP A 95 46.70 15.04 -8.07
CA ASP A 95 47.71 14.56 -8.99
C ASP A 95 47.28 13.22 -9.62
N ILE A 96 47.34 13.16 -10.95
CA ILE A 96 46.96 12.00 -11.76
C ILE A 96 47.81 10.76 -11.44
N ASP A 97 49.06 10.97 -11.01
CA ASP A 97 50.01 9.89 -10.76
C ASP A 97 49.82 9.25 -9.37
N THR A 98 49.15 9.95 -8.45
CA THR A 98 49.01 9.51 -7.04
C THR A 98 47.60 9.07 -6.66
N ILE A 99 46.57 9.59 -7.32
CA ILE A 99 45.17 9.27 -6.98
C ILE A 99 44.82 7.82 -7.35
N SER A 100 44.09 7.13 -6.47
CA SER A 100 43.55 5.80 -6.81
C SER A 100 42.32 5.88 -7.70
N PHE A 101 42.04 4.84 -8.48
CA PHE A 101 40.86 4.79 -9.34
C PHE A 101 39.56 4.94 -8.53
N LYS A 102 39.52 4.34 -7.34
CA LYS A 102 38.37 4.41 -6.43
C LYS A 102 38.13 5.81 -5.88
N GLU A 103 39.20 6.51 -5.49
CA GLU A 103 39.09 7.89 -4.98
C GLU A 103 38.67 8.87 -6.07
N LEU A 104 39.22 8.71 -7.29
CA LEU A 104 38.85 9.57 -8.42
C LEU A 104 37.37 9.38 -8.80
N LEU A 105 36.88 8.14 -8.86
CA LEU A 105 35.45 7.87 -9.07
C LEU A 105 34.59 8.53 -7.99
N LYS A 106 35.02 8.45 -6.72
CA LYS A 106 34.30 9.07 -5.60
C LYS A 106 34.22 10.60 -5.73
N LYS A 107 35.31 11.25 -6.14
CA LYS A 107 35.31 12.72 -6.36
C LYS A 107 34.34 13.15 -7.46
N PHE A 108 34.33 12.44 -8.58
CA PHE A 108 33.33 12.70 -9.63
C PHE A 108 31.91 12.40 -9.17
N GLU A 109 31.71 11.32 -8.41
CA GLU A 109 30.40 10.97 -7.85
C GLU A 109 29.89 12.04 -6.88
N GLU A 110 30.75 12.58 -6.00
CA GLU A 110 30.42 13.69 -5.10
C GLU A 110 30.16 15.02 -5.83
N TYR A 111 30.76 15.23 -7.01
CA TYR A 111 30.56 16.41 -7.85
C TYR A 111 29.22 16.35 -8.61
N PHE A 112 28.92 15.21 -9.23
CA PHE A 112 27.74 15.04 -10.09
C PHE A 112 26.46 14.66 -9.34
N LEU A 113 26.58 14.06 -8.15
CA LEU A 113 25.42 13.74 -7.33
C LEU A 113 25.12 14.90 -6.37
N PRO A 114 23.88 15.40 -6.32
CA PRO A 114 23.49 16.35 -5.30
C PRO A 114 23.73 15.73 -3.92
N LYS A 115 24.37 16.49 -3.03
CA LYS A 115 24.52 16.09 -1.62
C LYS A 115 23.12 15.86 -1.07
N VAL A 116 22.78 14.59 -0.85
CA VAL A 116 21.46 14.24 -0.36
C VAL A 116 21.34 14.78 1.06
N ASN A 117 20.35 15.65 1.28
CA ASN A 117 20.04 16.12 2.61
C ASN A 117 19.39 14.99 3.39
N ILE A 118 20.19 14.29 4.19
CA ILE A 118 19.77 13.14 4.99
C ILE A 118 18.50 13.47 5.80
N SER A 119 18.43 14.65 6.40
CA SER A 119 17.26 15.09 7.17
C SER A 119 16.00 15.16 6.32
N MET A 120 16.12 15.61 5.06
CA MET A 120 15.00 15.67 4.12
C MET A 120 14.52 14.27 3.70
N GLU A 121 15.43 13.34 3.41
CA GLU A 121 15.05 11.96 3.06
C GLU A 121 14.41 11.23 4.23
N ARG A 122 14.94 11.43 5.45
CA ARG A 122 14.30 10.92 6.68
C ARG A 122 12.90 11.50 6.86
N HIS A 123 12.73 12.81 6.65
CA HIS A 123 11.42 13.45 6.70
C HIS A 123 10.45 12.85 5.66
N LYS A 124 10.91 12.59 4.43
CA LYS A 124 10.10 11.90 3.40
C LYS A 124 9.69 10.51 3.85
N LEU A 125 10.61 9.72 4.41
CA LEU A 125 10.33 8.36 4.87
C LEU A 125 9.28 8.35 5.99
N PHE A 126 9.48 9.15 7.04
CA PHE A 126 8.58 9.14 8.20
C PHE A 126 7.17 9.65 7.88
N ASN A 127 7.04 10.51 6.86
CA ASN A 127 5.75 11.00 6.38
C ASN A 127 5.14 10.15 5.26
N ARG A 128 5.84 9.13 4.75
CA ARG A 128 5.32 8.25 3.71
C ARG A 128 4.29 7.30 4.30
N LYS A 129 3.01 7.58 4.00
CA LYS A 129 1.85 6.74 4.35
C LYS A 129 1.39 5.95 3.14
N GLN A 130 0.92 4.72 3.35
CA GLN A 130 0.33 3.91 2.27
C GLN A 130 -0.90 4.64 1.69
N GLY A 131 -0.96 4.75 0.36
CA GLY A 131 -2.10 5.34 -0.35
C GLY A 131 -3.40 4.53 -0.17
N GLN A 132 -4.54 5.12 -0.53
CA GLN A 132 -5.84 4.45 -0.38
C GLN A 132 -5.95 3.18 -1.23
N ASP A 133 -5.49 3.28 -2.48
CA ASP A 133 -5.53 2.20 -3.48
C ASP A 133 -4.14 1.59 -3.75
N GLU A 134 -3.17 1.89 -2.90
CA GLU A 134 -1.81 1.40 -3.04
C GLU A 134 -1.67 0.00 -2.44
N ASP A 135 -1.17 -0.95 -3.23
CA ASP A 135 -0.90 -2.29 -2.74
C ASP A 135 0.31 -2.33 -1.78
N ILE A 136 0.36 -3.37 -0.94
CA ILE A 136 1.39 -3.50 0.09
C ILE A 136 2.80 -3.62 -0.49
N ALA A 137 2.96 -4.27 -1.65
CA ALA A 137 4.26 -4.51 -2.27
C ALA A 137 4.85 -3.22 -2.87
N SER A 138 4.03 -2.41 -3.52
CA SER A 138 4.37 -1.09 -4.05
C SER A 138 4.76 -0.15 -2.92
N TYR A 139 3.94 -0.07 -1.86
CA TYR A 139 4.26 0.72 -0.68
C TYR A 139 5.59 0.31 -0.02
N ALA A 140 5.78 -1.00 0.19
CA ALA A 140 7.01 -1.54 0.76
C ALA A 140 8.24 -1.24 -0.09
N THR A 141 8.10 -1.25 -1.41
CA THR A 141 9.17 -0.93 -2.36
C THR A 141 9.56 0.54 -2.26
N ASP A 142 8.59 1.44 -2.20
CA ASP A 142 8.84 2.88 -2.08
C ASP A 142 9.57 3.26 -0.80
N ILE A 143 9.11 2.81 0.37
CA ILE A 143 9.79 3.09 1.64
C ILE A 143 11.19 2.49 1.67
N LYS A 144 11.38 1.31 1.06
CA LYS A 144 12.69 0.67 0.92
C LYS A 144 13.61 1.50 0.04
N ASN A 145 13.11 2.10 -1.03
CA ASN A 145 13.90 2.99 -1.90
C ASN A 145 14.30 4.29 -1.20
N ILE A 146 13.36 4.96 -0.50
CA ILE A 146 13.63 6.21 0.23
C ILE A 146 14.69 5.97 1.33
N SER A 147 14.56 4.87 2.07
CA SER A 147 15.49 4.55 3.17
C SER A 147 16.94 4.33 2.75
N LEU A 148 17.23 4.06 1.47
CA LEU A 148 18.61 3.95 0.96
C LEU A 148 19.39 5.26 1.12
N GLN A 149 18.69 6.39 1.10
CA GLN A 149 19.29 7.73 1.20
C GLN A 149 19.21 8.34 2.61
N CYS A 150 18.69 7.60 3.58
CA CYS A 150 18.43 8.11 4.92
C CYS A 150 19.61 7.94 5.91
N GLY A 151 20.69 7.27 5.51
CA GLY A 151 21.88 7.07 6.36
C GLY A 151 21.54 6.45 7.72
N PHE A 152 20.80 5.34 7.71
CA PHE A 152 20.43 4.59 8.93
C PHE A 152 21.33 3.38 9.21
N ASP A 153 22.15 3.00 8.24
CA ASP A 153 23.11 1.90 8.35
C ASP A 153 22.47 0.61 8.95
N GLU A 154 22.97 0.11 10.07
CA GLU A 154 22.50 -1.11 10.72
C GLU A 154 21.05 -1.01 11.25
N LEU A 155 20.57 0.20 11.55
CA LEU A 155 19.21 0.42 12.05
C LEU A 155 18.16 0.44 10.94
N ARG A 156 18.58 0.42 9.67
CA ARG A 156 17.69 0.58 8.52
C ARG A 156 16.53 -0.42 8.51
N ASP A 157 16.80 -1.68 8.87
CA ASP A 157 15.77 -2.73 8.85
C ASP A 157 14.70 -2.52 9.93
N ASN A 158 15.13 -2.20 11.16
CA ASN A 158 14.23 -1.92 12.29
C ASN A 158 13.36 -0.69 12.00
N ILE A 159 13.94 0.38 11.47
CA ILE A 159 13.20 1.59 11.12
C ILE A 159 12.19 1.31 10.01
N LEU A 160 12.58 0.53 8.99
CA LEU A 160 11.65 0.14 7.94
C LEU A 160 10.49 -0.70 8.47
N LYS A 161 10.75 -1.63 9.40
CA LYS A 161 9.71 -2.41 10.08
C LYS A 161 8.69 -1.50 10.78
N ASP A 162 9.18 -0.53 11.55
CA ASP A 162 8.33 0.34 12.37
C ASP A 162 7.51 1.30 11.48
N VAL A 163 8.17 1.95 10.52
CA VAL A 163 7.52 2.83 9.53
C VAL A 163 6.46 2.06 8.74
N PHE A 164 6.79 0.87 8.26
CA PHE A 164 5.86 0.03 7.53
C PHE A 164 4.62 -0.28 8.36
N SER A 165 4.81 -0.78 9.59
CA SER A 165 3.72 -1.23 10.46
C SER A 165 2.77 -0.10 10.89
N TRP A 166 3.32 1.08 11.22
CA TRP A 166 2.52 2.21 11.67
C TRP A 166 1.79 2.91 10.53
N ASN A 167 2.41 3.04 9.36
CA ASN A 167 1.90 3.86 8.26
C ASN A 167 1.06 3.10 7.20
N LEU A 168 0.64 1.85 7.47
CA LEU A 168 -0.35 1.14 6.65
C LEU A 168 -1.68 1.91 6.56
N ASN A 169 -2.39 1.75 5.44
CA ASN A 169 -3.72 2.33 5.26
C ASN A 169 -4.75 1.70 6.23
N SER A 170 -5.83 2.41 6.55
CA SER A 170 -6.93 1.97 7.40
C SER A 170 -7.61 0.68 6.91
N SER A 171 -7.63 0.43 5.59
CA SER A 171 -8.11 -0.85 5.02
C SER A 171 -7.31 -2.06 5.50
N ASN A 172 -6.06 -1.85 5.88
CA ASN A 172 -5.08 -2.84 6.33
C ASN A 172 -4.89 -2.86 7.86
N ASN A 173 -5.84 -2.31 8.64
CA ASN A 173 -5.78 -2.35 10.11
C ASN A 173 -5.62 -3.78 10.68
N TYR A 174 -6.26 -4.78 10.05
CA TYR A 174 -6.13 -6.19 10.44
C TYR A 174 -4.70 -6.73 10.28
N ILE A 175 -3.94 -6.23 9.29
CA ILE A 175 -2.53 -6.60 9.11
C ILE A 175 -1.71 -5.97 10.21
N ARG A 176 -1.95 -4.68 10.52
CA ARG A 176 -1.28 -3.99 11.63
C ARG A 176 -1.46 -4.74 12.95
N GLU A 177 -2.68 -5.18 13.27
CA GLU A 177 -2.95 -5.96 14.48
C GLU A 177 -2.13 -7.27 14.53
N LYS A 178 -2.02 -7.98 13.39
CA LYS A 178 -1.23 -9.21 13.31
C LYS A 178 0.28 -8.97 13.36
N LEU A 179 0.76 -7.86 12.80
CA LEU A 179 2.17 -7.45 12.92
C LEU A 179 2.51 -7.15 14.38
N LEU A 180 1.65 -6.44 15.11
CA LEU A 180 1.86 -6.17 16.53
C LEU A 180 1.78 -7.43 17.40
N THR A 181 0.87 -8.35 17.07
CA THR A 181 0.72 -9.61 17.82
C THR A 181 1.90 -10.55 17.61
N ASN A 182 2.38 -10.67 16.38
CA ASN A 182 3.43 -11.64 16.03
C ASN A 182 4.85 -11.08 16.21
N ASP A 183 4.99 -9.77 16.36
CA ASP A 183 6.25 -9.03 16.48
C ASP A 183 7.40 -9.58 15.59
N PRO A 184 7.28 -9.45 14.26
CA PRO A 184 8.33 -9.88 13.35
C PRO A 184 9.66 -9.18 13.67
N LYS A 185 10.77 -9.90 13.49
CA LYS A 185 12.11 -9.39 13.82
C LYS A 185 12.68 -8.51 12.72
N THR A 186 12.27 -8.75 11.47
CA THR A 186 12.79 -8.02 10.30
C THR A 186 11.69 -7.37 9.49
N PHE A 187 12.07 -6.38 8.68
CA PHE A 187 11.18 -5.77 7.70
C PHE A 187 10.67 -6.81 6.69
N GLN A 188 11.53 -7.75 6.27
CA GLN A 188 11.15 -8.79 5.31
C GLN A 188 10.10 -9.75 5.89
N GLU A 189 10.26 -10.19 7.15
CA GLU A 189 9.25 -11.00 7.84
C GLU A 189 7.90 -10.28 7.93
N SER A 190 7.94 -8.96 8.20
CA SER A 190 6.74 -8.11 8.24
C SER A 190 6.03 -8.07 6.89
N LEU A 191 6.79 -7.90 5.81
CA LEU A 191 6.27 -7.87 4.44
C LEU A 191 5.66 -9.22 4.03
N ASP A 192 6.35 -10.32 4.35
CA ASP A 192 5.89 -11.67 3.99
C ASP A 192 4.60 -12.04 4.73
N LEU A 193 4.52 -11.72 6.02
CA LEU A 193 3.29 -11.89 6.81
C LEU A 193 2.15 -11.05 6.22
N SER A 194 2.43 -9.80 5.85
CA SER A 194 1.43 -8.90 5.28
C SER A 194 0.88 -9.40 3.94
N LYS A 195 1.76 -9.85 3.04
CA LYS A 195 1.37 -10.45 1.75
C LYS A 195 0.53 -11.72 1.92
N LYS A 196 0.90 -12.57 2.88
CA LYS A 196 0.13 -13.78 3.22
C LYS A 196 -1.27 -13.43 3.70
N LEU A 197 -1.41 -12.42 4.56
CA LEU A 197 -2.69 -11.96 5.08
C LEU A 197 -3.56 -11.28 4.02
N GLU A 198 -2.97 -10.50 3.11
CA GLU A 198 -3.66 -9.90 1.98
C GLU A 198 -4.23 -10.97 1.04
N THR A 199 -3.39 -11.92 0.64
CA THR A 199 -3.79 -13.04 -0.23
C THR A 199 -4.86 -13.89 0.44
N SER A 200 -4.69 -14.23 1.73
CA SER A 200 -5.67 -15.01 2.49
C SER A 200 -7.02 -14.30 2.58
N ARG A 201 -7.03 -12.96 2.76
CA ARG A 201 -8.27 -12.18 2.79
C ARG A 201 -8.94 -12.10 1.43
N GLN A 202 -8.18 -11.96 0.35
CA GLN A 202 -8.70 -12.00 -1.02
C GLN A 202 -9.31 -13.38 -1.33
N GLN A 203 -8.61 -14.46 -1.00
CA GLN A 203 -9.12 -15.84 -1.15
C GLN A 203 -10.36 -16.08 -0.28
N ALA A 204 -10.38 -15.60 0.96
CA ALA A 204 -11.55 -15.67 1.82
C ALA A 204 -12.73 -14.90 1.23
N LYS A 205 -12.52 -13.75 0.59
CA LYS A 205 -13.57 -13.03 -0.14
C LYS A 205 -14.08 -13.79 -1.37
N VAL A 206 -13.24 -14.55 -2.07
CA VAL A 206 -13.68 -15.42 -3.18
C VAL A 206 -14.52 -16.59 -2.62
N LEU A 207 -14.03 -17.25 -1.57
CA LEU A 207 -14.76 -18.31 -0.87
C LEU A 207 -16.08 -17.81 -0.26
N GLN A 208 -16.12 -16.58 0.25
CA GLN A 208 -17.32 -15.91 0.75
C GLN A 208 -18.16 -15.29 -0.37
N GLY A 209 -17.60 -15.04 -1.56
CA GLY A 209 -18.33 -14.64 -2.76
C GLY A 209 -19.18 -15.79 -3.29
N GLU A 210 -18.72 -17.04 -3.12
CA GLU A 210 -19.54 -18.25 -3.30
C GLU A 210 -20.43 -18.56 -2.08
N GLN A 211 -20.13 -18.00 -0.90
CA GLN A 211 -20.88 -18.18 0.35
C GLN A 211 -21.54 -16.91 0.88
N SER A 212 -21.92 -16.00 0.00
CA SER A 212 -22.74 -14.85 0.37
C SER A 212 -24.19 -15.29 0.40
N THR A 213 -24.51 -16.02 1.48
CA THR A 213 -25.68 -15.83 2.33
C THR A 213 -25.57 -16.73 3.53
N THR A 214 -25.96 -16.17 4.67
CA THR A 214 -26.45 -16.83 5.87
C THR A 214 -27.11 -18.17 5.56
N SER A 215 -26.31 -19.24 5.59
CA SER A 215 -26.78 -20.59 5.32
C SER A 215 -26.63 -21.40 6.59
N GLN A 216 -27.76 -21.82 7.17
CA GLN A 216 -27.74 -22.84 8.20
C GLN A 216 -27.57 -24.19 7.52
N SER A 217 -26.51 -24.91 7.87
CA SER A 217 -26.29 -26.30 7.44
C SER A 217 -27.01 -27.25 8.40
N PHE A 218 -28.08 -27.88 7.93
CA PHE A 218 -28.68 -29.02 8.62
C PHE A 218 -28.00 -30.30 8.12
N VAL A 219 -27.49 -31.11 9.04
CA VAL A 219 -26.77 -32.36 8.72
C VAL A 219 -27.63 -33.24 7.81
N GLY A 220 -27.09 -33.59 6.63
CA GLY A 220 -27.70 -34.54 5.69
C GLY A 220 -28.68 -33.98 4.64
N LYS A 221 -29.00 -32.68 4.62
CA LYS A 221 -29.97 -32.09 3.66
C LYS A 221 -29.47 -30.91 2.82
N GLY A 222 -28.18 -30.59 2.88
CA GLY A 222 -27.59 -29.48 2.14
C GLY A 222 -27.68 -28.13 2.87
N ARG A 223 -27.31 -27.05 2.18
CA ARG A 223 -27.29 -25.68 2.73
C ARG A 223 -28.55 -24.93 2.32
N TYR A 224 -29.21 -24.28 3.28
CA TYR A 224 -30.42 -23.48 3.04
C TYR A 224 -30.17 -22.01 3.37
N ARG A 225 -30.67 -21.12 2.51
CA ARG A 225 -30.59 -19.65 2.65
C ARG A 225 -31.96 -19.10 3.02
N PHE A 226 -32.00 -18.19 4.00
CA PHE A 226 -33.24 -17.47 4.31
C PHE A 226 -33.59 -16.50 3.16
N LEU A 227 -34.83 -16.59 2.66
CA LEU A 227 -35.36 -15.66 1.65
C LEU A 227 -35.88 -14.35 2.25
N ARG A 228 -35.96 -14.28 3.58
CA ARG A 228 -36.40 -13.11 4.36
C ARG A 228 -35.52 -12.97 5.59
N LEU A 229 -35.32 -11.76 6.08
CA LEU A 229 -34.58 -11.49 7.30
C LEU A 229 -35.24 -12.22 8.49
N PRO A 230 -34.56 -13.17 9.17
CA PRO A 230 -35.16 -13.90 10.27
C PRO A 230 -35.22 -13.03 11.54
N PHE A 231 -36.27 -13.22 12.34
CA PHE A 231 -36.44 -12.52 13.61
C PHE A 231 -35.39 -12.96 14.64
N GLY A 232 -35.00 -12.04 15.53
CA GLY A 232 -34.08 -12.32 16.65
C GLY A 232 -32.59 -12.11 16.34
N ILE A 233 -32.22 -11.69 15.13
CA ILE A 233 -30.85 -11.25 14.82
C ILE A 233 -30.67 -9.81 15.34
N ASN A 234 -29.61 -9.55 16.12
CA ASN A 234 -29.32 -8.22 16.68
C ASN A 234 -29.27 -7.11 15.63
N ALA A 235 -28.69 -7.39 14.45
CA ALA A 235 -28.59 -6.42 13.36
C ALA A 235 -29.88 -6.24 12.54
N ALA A 236 -30.92 -7.05 12.77
CA ALA A 236 -32.10 -7.06 11.91
C ALA A 236 -32.83 -5.71 11.90
N SER A 237 -32.98 -5.08 13.06
CA SER A 237 -33.67 -3.80 13.20
C SER A 237 -32.96 -2.66 12.47
N GLU A 238 -31.62 -2.64 12.50
CA GLU A 238 -30.81 -1.62 11.81
C GLU A 238 -30.88 -1.77 10.28
N ILE A 239 -30.77 -3.01 9.79
CA ILE A 239 -30.91 -3.33 8.37
C ILE A 239 -32.31 -2.95 7.87
N PHE A 240 -33.36 -3.28 8.63
CA PHE A 240 -34.73 -2.93 8.30
C PHE A 240 -34.93 -1.41 8.26
N HIS A 241 -34.47 -0.69 9.29
CA HIS A 241 -34.56 0.77 9.34
C HIS A 241 -33.84 1.44 8.17
N SER A 242 -32.62 1.00 7.86
CA SER A 242 -31.82 1.51 6.73
C SER A 242 -32.57 1.34 5.40
N GLU A 243 -33.17 0.17 5.18
CA GLU A 243 -33.95 -0.07 3.97
C GLU A 243 -35.22 0.79 3.93
N MET A 244 -35.94 0.95 5.04
CA MET A 244 -37.10 1.84 5.10
C MET A 244 -36.71 3.28 4.78
N VAL A 245 -35.64 3.81 5.38
CA VAL A 245 -35.14 5.18 5.11
C VAL A 245 -34.79 5.32 3.64
N LYS A 246 -34.08 4.36 3.05
CA LYS A 246 -33.73 4.39 1.62
C LYS A 246 -34.96 4.45 0.70
N ARG A 247 -36.08 3.84 1.09
CA ARG A 247 -37.28 3.70 0.24
C ARG A 247 -38.29 4.84 0.34
N PHE A 248 -38.29 5.62 1.43
CA PHE A 248 -39.26 6.70 1.63
C PHE A 248 -38.64 8.06 2.01
N SER A 249 -37.32 8.18 2.20
CA SER A 249 -36.68 9.46 2.57
C SER A 249 -36.76 10.55 1.50
N ASP A 250 -37.07 10.19 0.26
CA ASP A 250 -37.31 11.11 -0.85
C ASP A 250 -38.69 11.78 -0.79
N LEU A 251 -39.60 11.28 0.06
CA LEU A 251 -40.95 11.83 0.19
C LEU A 251 -40.97 12.99 1.20
N GLU A 252 -41.48 14.13 0.76
CA GLU A 252 -41.59 15.32 1.60
C GLU A 252 -42.62 15.13 2.73
N GLY A 253 -42.29 15.59 3.94
CA GLY A 253 -43.16 15.48 5.11
C GLY A 253 -43.29 14.07 5.67
N VAL A 254 -42.36 13.17 5.32
CA VAL A 254 -42.29 11.80 5.84
C VAL A 254 -41.05 11.64 6.72
N LYS A 255 -41.24 11.11 7.93
CA LYS A 255 -40.15 10.76 8.84
C LYS A 255 -40.28 9.30 9.24
N ILE A 256 -39.18 8.56 9.15
CA ILE A 256 -39.13 7.15 9.53
C ILE A 256 -38.28 7.01 10.78
N MET A 257 -38.76 6.23 11.73
CA MET A 257 -38.00 5.83 12.91
C MET A 257 -38.29 4.36 13.18
N ILE A 258 -37.26 3.52 13.03
CA ILE A 258 -37.35 2.06 13.13
C ILE A 258 -38.52 1.53 12.27
N ASP A 259 -39.59 1.06 12.90
CA ASP A 259 -40.74 0.42 12.25
C ASP A 259 -41.88 1.41 11.93
N ASP A 260 -41.81 2.64 12.44
CA ASP A 260 -42.90 3.61 12.35
C ASP A 260 -42.63 4.72 11.32
N ILE A 261 -43.65 4.98 10.48
CA ILE A 261 -43.65 6.09 9.51
C ILE A 261 -44.58 7.20 10.02
N LEU A 262 -44.01 8.38 10.26
CA LEU A 262 -44.73 9.60 10.60
C LEU A 262 -44.91 10.46 9.34
N ILE A 263 -46.15 10.85 9.06
CA ILE A 263 -46.50 11.74 7.95
C ILE A 263 -47.10 13.01 8.56
N TYR A 264 -46.58 14.18 8.17
CA TYR A 264 -47.03 15.47 8.68
C TYR A 264 -47.15 16.50 7.57
N ALA A 265 -48.07 17.46 7.74
CA ALA A 265 -48.32 18.55 6.81
C ALA A 265 -48.99 19.74 7.53
N PRO A 266 -48.91 20.97 6.98
CA PRO A 266 -49.56 22.15 7.57
C PRO A 266 -51.09 22.15 7.40
N ASP A 267 -51.59 21.50 6.35
CA ASP A 267 -53.01 21.44 5.99
C ASP A 267 -53.43 20.01 5.61
N LYS A 268 -54.74 19.75 5.69
CA LYS A 268 -55.30 18.43 5.42
C LYS A 268 -55.13 17.99 3.96
N GLU A 269 -55.22 18.91 3.01
CA GLU A 269 -55.11 18.58 1.59
C GLU A 269 -53.69 18.11 1.23
N THR A 270 -52.68 18.81 1.75
CA THR A 270 -51.27 18.42 1.63
C THR A 270 -50.98 17.12 2.37
N HIS A 271 -51.59 16.91 3.56
CA HIS A 271 -51.48 15.65 4.29
C HIS A 271 -51.98 14.47 3.45
N ASP A 272 -53.17 14.58 2.88
CA ASP A 272 -53.81 13.50 2.13
C ASP A 272 -53.01 13.18 0.85
N LYS A 273 -52.45 14.19 0.18
CA LYS A 273 -51.51 13.99 -0.95
C LYS A 273 -50.24 13.25 -0.53
N ARG A 274 -49.64 13.61 0.61
CA ARG A 274 -48.43 12.94 1.14
C ARG A 274 -48.73 11.49 1.54
N LEU A 275 -49.86 11.26 2.20
CA LEU A 275 -50.34 9.92 2.55
C LEU A 275 -50.55 9.06 1.30
N GLU A 276 -51.17 9.60 0.26
CA GLU A 276 -51.36 8.89 -1.00
C GLU A 276 -50.03 8.48 -1.65
N ASN A 277 -49.04 9.38 -1.66
CA ASN A 277 -47.70 9.08 -2.17
C ASN A 277 -47.01 7.95 -1.39
N VAL A 278 -47.09 7.98 -0.05
CA VAL A 278 -46.54 6.91 0.81
C VAL A 278 -47.25 5.57 0.54
N LEU A 279 -48.58 5.56 0.45
CA LEU A 279 -49.34 4.35 0.18
C LEU A 279 -49.07 3.80 -1.22
N LYS A 280 -48.90 4.65 -2.22
CA LYS A 280 -48.53 4.26 -3.58
C LYS A 280 -47.14 3.62 -3.61
N ARG A 281 -46.14 4.27 -3.01
CA ARG A 281 -44.77 3.73 -2.89
C ARG A 281 -44.77 2.39 -2.16
N ALA A 282 -45.52 2.27 -1.06
CA ALA A 282 -45.62 1.03 -0.29
C ALA A 282 -46.19 -0.12 -1.14
N ARG A 283 -47.17 0.13 -2.03
CA ARG A 283 -47.68 -0.88 -2.96
C ARG A 283 -46.62 -1.32 -3.98
N GLU A 284 -45.86 -0.37 -4.53
CA GLU A 284 -44.79 -0.66 -5.51
C GLU A 284 -43.69 -1.56 -4.93
N ILE A 285 -43.36 -1.38 -3.65
CA ILE A 285 -42.32 -2.15 -2.95
C ILE A 285 -42.88 -3.28 -2.08
N ASN A 286 -44.18 -3.59 -2.20
CA ASN A 286 -44.88 -4.65 -1.49
C ASN A 286 -44.76 -4.58 0.06
N ILE A 287 -44.78 -3.37 0.61
CA ILE A 287 -44.89 -3.12 2.05
C ILE A 287 -46.37 -3.05 2.43
N LYS A 288 -46.70 -3.73 3.55
CA LYS A 288 -48.06 -3.78 4.07
C LYS A 288 -48.10 -3.10 5.43
N PHE A 289 -49.03 -2.18 5.60
CA PHE A 289 -49.30 -1.53 6.88
C PHE A 289 -50.38 -2.28 7.65
N ASN A 290 -50.23 -2.35 8.97
CA ASN A 290 -51.26 -2.90 9.84
C ASN A 290 -52.36 -1.83 10.04
N LYS A 291 -53.57 -2.11 9.57
CA LYS A 291 -54.71 -1.19 9.64
C LYS A 291 -55.10 -0.83 11.08
N GLU A 292 -55.02 -1.76 12.01
CA GLU A 292 -55.39 -1.54 13.42
C GLU A 292 -54.39 -0.63 14.15
N LYS A 293 -53.13 -0.65 13.72
CA LYS A 293 -52.06 0.20 14.27
C LYS A 293 -51.90 1.53 13.52
N SER A 294 -52.56 1.70 12.38
CA SER A 294 -52.44 2.91 11.56
C SER A 294 -53.38 4.01 12.07
N VAL A 295 -52.80 5.09 12.57
CA VAL A 295 -53.54 6.27 13.04
C VAL A 295 -53.42 7.37 12.00
N ILE A 296 -54.55 7.76 11.38
CA ILE A 296 -54.60 8.66 10.22
C ILE A 296 -55.43 9.90 10.55
N CYS A 297 -55.04 11.06 10.03
CA CYS A 297 -55.76 12.34 10.14
C CYS A 297 -56.09 12.73 11.58
N LYS A 298 -55.07 12.71 12.46
CA LYS A 298 -55.18 13.22 13.83
C LYS A 298 -54.43 14.55 13.96
N GLU A 299 -54.99 15.45 14.74
CA GLU A 299 -54.35 16.74 15.09
C GLU A 299 -53.20 16.55 16.09
N GLU A 300 -53.24 15.46 16.86
CA GLU A 300 -52.20 15.08 17.80
C GLU A 300 -51.83 13.60 17.61
N VAL A 301 -50.52 13.30 17.58
CA VAL A 301 -50.01 11.94 17.43
C VAL A 301 -48.92 11.65 18.43
N ARG A 302 -49.01 10.47 19.06
CA ARG A 302 -47.95 9.94 19.93
C ARG A 302 -46.90 9.29 19.05
N TYR A 303 -45.67 9.76 19.12
CA TYR A 303 -44.54 9.24 18.35
C TYR A 303 -43.28 9.28 19.20
N LEU A 304 -42.60 8.14 19.34
CA LEU A 304 -41.39 7.97 20.18
C LEU A 304 -41.54 8.42 21.66
N GLY A 305 -42.76 8.37 22.20
CA GLY A 305 -43.05 8.81 23.57
C GLY A 305 -43.12 10.34 23.75
N HIS A 306 -43.23 11.07 22.65
CA HIS A 306 -43.66 12.47 22.61
C HIS A 306 -45.04 12.55 21.97
N VAL A 307 -45.78 13.60 22.32
CA VAL A 307 -47.04 13.95 21.66
C VAL A 307 -46.77 15.17 20.78
N PHE A 308 -46.92 14.99 19.47
CA PHE A 308 -46.81 16.05 18.49
C PHE A 308 -48.18 16.64 18.24
N SER A 309 -48.31 17.96 18.36
CA SER A 309 -49.53 18.72 18.11
C SER A 309 -49.20 20.00 17.32
N GLN A 310 -50.22 20.71 16.82
CA GLN A 310 -50.03 22.04 16.21
C GLN A 310 -49.36 23.05 17.17
N LYS A 311 -49.52 22.88 18.49
CA LYS A 311 -48.95 23.76 19.52
C LYS A 311 -47.50 23.42 19.87
N GLY A 312 -46.91 22.41 19.23
CA GLY A 312 -45.55 21.93 19.48
C GLY A 312 -45.50 20.54 20.11
N VAL A 313 -44.34 20.22 20.68
CA VAL A 313 -44.01 18.90 21.23
C VAL A 313 -44.28 18.88 22.74
N LYS A 314 -45.05 17.90 23.20
CA LYS A 314 -45.26 17.63 24.63
C LYS A 314 -44.69 16.26 25.00
N VAL A 315 -44.26 16.12 26.25
CA VAL A 315 -43.89 14.80 26.79
C VAL A 315 -45.17 14.03 27.10
N ASP A 316 -45.14 12.73 26.83
CA ASP A 316 -46.25 11.85 27.12
C ASP A 316 -46.53 11.76 28.63
N GLU A 317 -47.72 12.18 29.04
CA GLU A 317 -48.14 12.22 30.45
C GLU A 317 -48.06 10.84 31.12
N SER A 318 -48.18 9.74 30.38
CA SER A 318 -48.02 8.40 30.96
C SER A 318 -46.58 8.13 31.43
N LYS A 319 -45.57 8.68 30.74
CA LYS A 319 -44.16 8.59 31.19
C LYS A 319 -43.91 9.49 32.40
N VAL A 320 -44.52 10.68 32.43
CA VAL A 320 -44.42 11.60 33.56
C VAL A 320 -45.04 10.98 34.81
N LYS A 321 -46.25 10.40 34.70
CA LYS A 321 -46.90 9.68 35.81
C LYS A 321 -46.04 8.53 36.32
N ALA A 322 -45.47 7.72 35.44
CA ALA A 322 -44.59 6.62 35.85
C ALA A 322 -43.35 7.08 36.64
N ILE A 323 -42.84 8.29 36.39
CA ILE A 323 -41.75 8.88 37.18
C ILE A 323 -42.27 9.42 38.51
N CYS A 324 -43.41 10.12 38.50
CA CYS A 324 -44.03 10.65 39.73
C CYS A 324 -44.46 9.54 40.70
N ASP A 325 -44.92 8.42 40.16
CA ASP A 325 -45.41 7.27 40.91
C ASP A 325 -44.29 6.27 41.27
N MET A 326 -43.03 6.61 40.96
CA MET A 326 -41.89 5.74 41.22
C MET A 326 -41.65 5.62 42.74
N PRO A 327 -41.71 4.42 43.32
CA PRO A 327 -41.46 4.24 44.75
C PRO A 327 -40.01 4.56 45.08
N THR A 328 -39.77 5.23 46.21
CA THR A 328 -38.42 5.52 46.70
C THR A 328 -37.64 4.21 46.87
N PRO A 329 -36.47 4.04 46.24
CA PRO A 329 -35.72 2.80 46.30
C PRO A 329 -35.33 2.49 47.75
N SER A 330 -35.75 1.32 48.24
CA SER A 330 -35.66 0.93 49.65
C SER A 330 -34.42 0.09 49.99
N GLN A 331 -33.65 -0.36 49.00
CA GLN A 331 -32.38 -1.08 49.19
C GLN A 331 -31.56 -1.10 47.89
N CYS A 332 -30.26 -0.84 47.98
CA CYS A 332 -29.30 -1.15 46.91
C CYS A 332 -28.96 -2.65 46.98
N GLN A 333 -29.12 -3.37 45.87
CA GLN A 333 -28.62 -4.75 45.70
C GLN A 333 -27.23 -4.75 45.08
#